data_AF-A0A1B7W2T7-F1
#
_entry.id   AF-A0A1B7W2T7-F1
#
_cell.length_a   1.000
_cell.length_b   1.000
_cell.length_c   1.000
_cell.angle_alpha   90.00
_cell.angle_beta   90.00
_cell.angle_gamma   90.00
#
_symmetry.space_group_name_H-M   'P 1'
#
loop_
_entity.id
_entity.type
_entity.pdbx_description
1 polymer ?
#
loop_
_entity_poly.entity_id
_entity_poly.type
_entity_poly.pdbx_seq_one_letter_code
_entity_poly.pdbx_strand_id
1 'polypeptide(L)'
;QGSDSSDSANVKRLREKGISVAVGHAPENLKDAEVVVVSTAIQRDNPELMAAREKRLPVVRRAEMLAELMRLKNCVAIAGTHGKTTTTSLVATLLDAGHFDPTVINGGIINAYGTNARLGDGEWMVVEADESDGTFLKLPADVAIITNIDPEQPERQSVGEGK
;
A
#
# COMPACT_ATOMS: atom_id res chain seq x y z
N GLN A 1 -8.34 -11.33 -6.88
CA GLN A 1 -7.63 -11.57 -8.17
C GLN A 1 -6.88 -10.31 -8.58
N GLY A 2 -5.99 -10.37 -9.57
CA GLY A 2 -5.30 -9.19 -10.10
C GLY A 2 -4.68 -9.42 -11.47
N SER A 3 -4.00 -8.39 -11.99
CA SER A 3 -3.23 -8.44 -13.24
C SER A 3 -1.89 -7.72 -13.04
N ASP A 4 -0.87 -8.13 -13.79
CA ASP A 4 0.44 -7.48 -13.83
C ASP A 4 1.00 -7.56 -15.26
N SER A 5 1.89 -6.65 -15.65
CA SER A 5 2.52 -6.68 -16.97
C SER A 5 3.56 -7.79 -17.11
N SER A 6 4.05 -8.35 -15.99
CA SER A 6 5.13 -9.33 -15.97
C SER A 6 4.90 -10.48 -14.98
N ASP A 7 5.46 -11.66 -15.26
CA ASP A 7 5.42 -12.81 -14.34
C ASP A 7 6.48 -12.71 -13.22
N SER A 8 6.32 -11.71 -12.36
CA SER A 8 7.28 -11.36 -11.32
C SER A 8 7.25 -12.33 -10.11
N ALA A 9 8.26 -12.22 -9.24
CA ALA A 9 8.29 -12.98 -7.98
C ALA A 9 7.04 -12.71 -7.09
N ASN A 10 6.52 -11.49 -7.10
CA ASN A 10 5.29 -11.14 -6.39
C ASN A 10 4.06 -11.83 -6.99
N VAL A 11 3.96 -11.90 -8.32
CA VAL A 11 2.88 -12.63 -9.01
C VAL A 11 2.89 -14.11 -8.62
N LYS A 12 4.07 -14.74 -8.63
CA LYS A 12 4.23 -16.14 -8.24
C LYS A 12 3.81 -16.37 -6.79
N ARG A 13 4.31 -15.55 -5.86
CA ARG A 13 3.96 -15.60 -4.43
C ARG A 13 2.46 -15.44 -4.17
N LEU A 14 1.79 -14.52 -4.88
CA LEU A 14 0.33 -14.33 -4.73
C LEU A 14 -0.44 -15.54 -5.25
N ARG A 15 -0.01 -16.13 -6.38
CA ARG A 15 -0.61 -17.37 -6.91
C ARG A 15 -0.42 -18.56 -5.98
N GLU A 16 0.76 -18.71 -5.36
CA GLU A 16 1.01 -19.73 -4.32
C GLU A 16 0.07 -19.58 -3.11
N LYS A 17 -0.35 -18.34 -2.81
CA LYS A 17 -1.37 -18.03 -1.79
C LYS A 17 -2.81 -18.19 -2.30
N GLY A 18 -3.03 -18.76 -3.48
CA GLY A 18 -4.36 -19.00 -4.06
C GLY A 18 -5.00 -17.78 -4.74
N ILE A 19 -4.27 -16.66 -4.89
CA ILE A 19 -4.79 -15.48 -5.57
C ILE A 19 -4.57 -15.62 -7.08
N SER A 20 -5.66 -15.66 -7.85
CA SER A 20 -5.57 -15.61 -9.32
C SER A 20 -4.96 -14.30 -9.78
N VAL A 21 -3.83 -14.36 -10.48
CA VAL A 21 -3.17 -13.20 -11.11
C VAL A 21 -2.96 -13.48 -12.59
N ALA A 22 -3.43 -12.60 -13.47
CA ALA A 22 -3.18 -12.64 -14.91
C ALA A 22 -1.88 -11.90 -15.26
N VAL A 23 -1.17 -12.35 -16.30
CA VAL A 23 -0.05 -11.60 -16.88
C VAL A 23 -0.54 -10.98 -18.19
N GLY A 24 -0.33 -9.67 -18.33
CA GLY A 24 -0.98 -8.84 -19.34
C GLY A 24 -2.32 -8.27 -18.86
N HIS A 25 -2.70 -7.14 -19.43
CA HIS A 25 -3.95 -6.45 -19.11
C HIS A 25 -5.00 -6.69 -20.20
N ALA A 26 -6.19 -7.13 -19.80
CA ALA A 26 -7.29 -7.39 -20.72
C ALA A 26 -8.64 -7.19 -20.01
N PRO A 27 -9.70 -6.67 -20.67
CA PRO A 27 -10.99 -6.41 -20.03
C PRO A 27 -11.58 -7.62 -19.30
N GLU A 28 -11.32 -8.82 -19.81
CA GLU A 28 -11.80 -10.10 -19.28
C GLU A 28 -11.22 -10.42 -17.91
N ASN A 29 -10.07 -9.83 -17.54
CA ASN A 29 -9.45 -10.01 -16.23
C ASN A 29 -10.30 -9.44 -15.09
N LEU A 30 -11.25 -8.54 -15.38
CA LEU A 30 -12.17 -8.00 -14.37
C LEU A 30 -13.11 -9.08 -13.80
N LYS A 31 -13.57 -10.04 -14.63
CA LYS A 31 -14.55 -11.05 -14.24
C LYS A 31 -15.72 -10.43 -13.45
N ASP A 32 -15.95 -10.95 -12.24
CA ASP A 32 -17.01 -10.56 -11.29
C ASP A 32 -16.50 -9.55 -10.24
N ALA A 33 -15.43 -8.81 -10.52
CA ALA A 33 -14.89 -7.81 -9.59
C ALA A 33 -15.95 -6.75 -9.24
N GLU A 34 -16.15 -6.53 -7.95
CA GLU A 34 -17.05 -5.50 -7.41
C GLU A 34 -16.34 -4.17 -7.19
N VAL A 35 -15.01 -4.17 -7.11
CA VAL A 35 -14.15 -3.00 -6.96
C VAL A 35 -12.83 -3.22 -7.69
N VAL A 36 -12.27 -2.15 -8.26
CA VAL A 36 -10.97 -2.17 -8.94
C VAL A 36 -10.00 -1.26 -8.19
N VAL A 37 -8.89 -1.83 -7.73
CA VAL A 37 -7.80 -1.08 -7.07
C VAL A 37 -6.69 -0.83 -8.08
N VAL A 38 -6.32 0.42 -8.30
CA VAL A 38 -5.24 0.79 -9.24
C VAL A 38 -4.06 1.46 -8.54
N SER A 39 -2.85 1.20 -9.03
CA SER A 39 -1.65 1.95 -8.66
C SER A 39 -1.54 3.25 -9.48
N THR A 40 -0.61 4.12 -9.12
CA THR A 40 -0.28 5.33 -9.88
C THR A 40 0.35 5.03 -11.25
N ALA A 41 0.86 3.81 -11.47
CA ALA A 41 1.47 3.40 -12.73
C ALA A 41 0.44 2.99 -13.80
N ILE A 42 -0.82 2.77 -13.42
CA ILE A 42 -1.88 2.38 -14.37
C ILE A 42 -2.31 3.60 -15.19
N GLN A 43 -2.07 3.53 -16.50
CA GLN A 43 -2.47 4.56 -17.44
C GLN A 43 -3.98 4.57 -17.68
N ARG A 44 -4.50 5.72 -18.13
CA ARG A 44 -5.95 5.93 -18.32
C ARG A 44 -6.55 5.05 -19.42
N ASP A 45 -5.73 4.62 -20.37
CA ASP A 45 -6.07 3.75 -21.50
C ASP A 45 -5.88 2.26 -21.17
N ASN A 46 -5.53 1.91 -19.92
CA ASN A 46 -5.48 0.52 -19.50
C ASN A 46 -6.84 -0.16 -19.75
N PRO A 47 -6.86 -1.31 -20.45
CA PRO A 47 -8.11 -1.93 -20.89
C PRO A 47 -9.01 -2.39 -19.73
N GLU A 48 -8.44 -2.81 -18.59
CA GLU A 48 -9.21 -3.16 -17.39
C GLU A 48 -9.82 -1.93 -16.74
N LEU A 49 -9.08 -0.81 -16.69
CA LEU A 49 -9.59 0.44 -16.15
C LEU A 49 -10.73 1.02 -17.01
N MET A 50 -10.58 0.97 -18.33
CA MET A 50 -11.62 1.40 -19.27
C MET A 50 -12.89 0.55 -19.12
N ALA A 51 -12.75 -0.78 -19.13
CA ALA A 51 -13.88 -1.69 -18.95
C ALA A 51 -14.54 -1.56 -17.57
N ALA A 52 -13.76 -1.29 -16.51
CA ALA A 52 -14.31 -1.04 -15.17
C ALA A 52 -15.20 0.21 -15.15
N ARG A 53 -14.78 1.28 -15.84
CA ARG A 53 -15.57 2.51 -15.98
C ARG A 53 -16.84 2.29 -16.78
N GLU A 54 -16.77 1.55 -17.88
CA GLU A 54 -17.96 1.19 -18.68
C GLU A 54 -18.98 0.39 -17.85
N LYS A 55 -18.50 -0.55 -17.04
CA LYS A 55 -19.31 -1.33 -16.09
C LYS A 55 -19.73 -0.55 -14.84
N ARG A 56 -19.29 0.71 -14.69
CA ARG A 56 -19.52 1.57 -13.51
C ARG A 56 -19.04 0.93 -12.20
N LEU A 57 -17.98 0.13 -12.26
CA LEU A 57 -17.35 -0.42 -11.07
C LEU A 57 -16.63 0.71 -10.30
N PRO A 58 -16.74 0.73 -8.96
CA PRO A 58 -15.90 1.58 -8.12
C PRO A 58 -14.42 1.35 -8.43
N VAL A 59 -13.71 2.43 -8.74
CA VAL A 59 -12.25 2.43 -8.91
C VAL A 59 -11.64 3.20 -7.77
N VAL A 60 -10.83 2.53 -6.96
CA VAL A 60 -10.14 3.13 -5.81
C VAL A 60 -8.63 3.13 -6.02
N ARG A 61 -7.94 4.13 -5.47
CA ARG A 61 -6.47 4.16 -5.51
C ARG A 61 -5.91 3.18 -4.50
N ARG A 62 -4.75 2.59 -4.79
CA ARG A 62 -3.99 1.71 -3.89
C ARG A 62 -3.91 2.26 -2.46
N ALA A 63 -3.65 3.55 -2.32
CA ALA A 63 -3.49 4.15 -1.00
C ALA A 63 -4.80 4.44 -0.28
N GLU A 64 -5.90 4.66 -1.00
CA GLU A 64 -7.23 4.72 -0.40
C GLU A 64 -7.60 3.34 0.13
N MET A 65 -7.32 2.28 -0.63
CA MET A 65 -7.52 0.91 -0.17
C MET A 65 -6.68 0.61 1.08
N LEU A 66 -5.41 1.05 1.12
CA LEU A 66 -4.59 0.94 2.32
C LEU A 66 -5.19 1.69 3.51
N ALA A 67 -5.65 2.93 3.31
CA ALA A 67 -6.30 3.70 4.36
C ALA A 67 -7.55 2.98 4.92
N GLU A 68 -8.36 2.36 4.06
CA GLU A 68 -9.52 1.58 4.50
C GLU A 68 -9.12 0.35 5.33
N LEU A 69 -8.03 -0.33 4.98
CA LEU A 69 -7.50 -1.41 5.81
C LEU A 69 -7.01 -0.91 7.18
N MET A 70 -6.38 0.27 7.21
CA MET A 70 -5.91 0.89 8.45
C MET A 70 -7.07 1.25 9.38
N ARG A 71 -8.23 1.68 8.85
CA ARG A 71 -9.42 2.00 9.68
C ARG A 71 -9.95 0.82 10.48
N LEU A 72 -9.59 -0.41 10.12
CA LEU A 72 -10.06 -1.63 10.78
C LEU A 72 -9.15 -2.08 11.92
N LYS A 73 -8.00 -1.40 12.15
CA LYS A 73 -6.98 -1.78 13.12
C LYS A 73 -6.43 -0.56 13.85
N ASN A 74 -5.83 -0.76 15.03
CA ASN A 74 -5.02 0.28 15.66
C ASN A 74 -3.74 0.44 14.86
N CYS A 75 -3.46 1.64 14.34
CA CYS A 75 -2.37 1.83 13.40
C CYS A 75 -1.24 2.72 13.94
N VAL A 76 -0.01 2.20 13.84
CA VAL A 76 1.23 2.95 13.99
C VAL A 76 1.76 3.30 12.60
N ALA A 77 1.75 4.58 12.24
CA ALA A 77 2.31 5.09 10.99
C ALA A 77 3.71 5.67 11.23
N ILE A 78 4.69 5.26 10.43
CA ILE A 78 6.08 5.70 10.51
C ILE A 78 6.43 6.52 9.27
N ALA A 79 6.77 7.79 9.46
CA ALA A 79 7.12 8.75 8.41
C ALA A 79 8.45 9.45 8.69
N GLY A 80 8.90 10.24 7.72
CA GLY A 80 10.14 11.02 7.78
C GLY A 80 11.08 10.68 6.64
N THR A 81 12.00 11.57 6.30
CA THR A 81 12.88 11.42 5.12
C THR A 81 13.76 10.17 5.22
N HIS A 82 14.31 9.90 6.40
CA HIS A 82 15.22 8.77 6.64
C HIS A 82 14.78 7.90 7.83
N GLY A 83 15.23 6.63 7.85
CA GLY A 83 15.06 5.75 9.01
C GLY A 83 13.66 5.14 9.18
N LYS A 84 12.73 5.34 8.23
CA LYS A 84 11.39 4.75 8.26
C LYS A 84 11.45 3.23 8.33
N THR A 85 12.07 2.57 7.35
CA THR A 85 12.17 1.10 7.26
C THR A 85 12.75 0.44 8.50
N THR A 86 13.82 1.01 9.06
CA THR A 86 14.42 0.51 10.30
C THR A 86 13.45 0.67 11.48
N THR A 87 12.81 1.83 11.60
CA THR A 87 11.86 2.11 12.69
C THR A 87 10.60 1.25 12.59
N THR A 88 10.03 1.10 11.39
CA THR A 88 8.93 0.16 11.09
C THR A 88 9.27 -1.25 11.55
N SER A 89 10.49 -1.72 11.22
CA SER A 89 10.93 -3.06 11.59
C SER A 89 11.10 -3.22 13.11
N LEU A 90 11.65 -2.20 13.80
CA LEU A 90 11.79 -2.20 15.26
C LEU A 90 10.43 -2.23 15.96
N VAL A 91 9.48 -1.38 15.55
CA VAL A 91 8.13 -1.34 16.10
C VAL A 91 7.41 -2.67 15.89
N ALA A 92 7.46 -3.21 14.67
CA ALA A 92 6.88 -4.51 14.35
C ALA A 92 7.48 -5.63 15.22
N THR A 93 8.80 -5.65 15.40
CA THR A 93 9.49 -6.65 16.22
C THR A 93 9.09 -6.56 17.69
N LEU A 94 8.94 -5.35 18.24
CA LEU A 94 8.51 -5.15 19.62
C LEU A 94 7.06 -5.63 19.85
N LEU A 95 6.15 -5.33 18.91
CA LEU A 95 4.77 -5.77 18.98
C LEU A 95 4.65 -7.30 18.84
N ASP A 96 5.41 -7.90 17.92
CA ASP A 96 5.46 -9.35 17.74
C ASP A 96 6.03 -10.06 18.99
N ALA A 97 7.12 -9.54 19.58
CA ALA A 97 7.69 -10.03 20.84
C ALA A 97 6.74 -9.85 22.03
N GLY A 98 5.87 -8.84 22.00
CA GLY A 98 4.78 -8.64 22.95
C GLY A 98 3.55 -9.51 22.69
N HIS A 99 3.60 -10.42 21.70
CA HIS A 99 2.50 -11.29 21.29
C HIS A 99 1.24 -10.55 20.80
N PHE A 100 1.40 -9.34 20.27
CA PHE A 100 0.30 -8.57 19.66
C PHE A 100 0.02 -8.96 18.20
N ASP A 101 0.87 -9.80 17.60
CA ASP A 101 0.74 -10.31 16.24
C ASP A 101 0.31 -9.27 15.18
N PRO A 102 1.14 -8.23 14.93
CA PRO A 102 0.73 -7.10 14.10
C PRO A 102 0.71 -7.46 12.60
N THR A 103 -0.21 -6.82 11.86
CA THR A 103 -0.05 -6.66 10.41
C THR A 103 1.04 -5.62 10.14
N VAL A 104 1.94 -5.89 9.21
CA VAL A 104 3.06 -4.99 8.88
C VAL A 104 3.08 -4.70 7.40
N ILE A 105 3.19 -3.44 7.02
CA ILE A 105 3.29 -2.97 5.64
C ILE A 105 4.49 -2.04 5.55
N ASN A 106 5.48 -2.41 4.74
CA ASN A 106 6.73 -1.69 4.56
C ASN A 106 6.96 -1.41 3.06
N GLY A 107 7.52 -0.24 2.74
CA GLY A 107 7.95 0.09 1.37
C GLY A 107 9.13 -0.76 0.90
N GLY A 108 10.00 -1.18 1.81
CA GLY A 108 11.11 -2.10 1.58
C GLY A 108 10.89 -3.51 2.13
N ILE A 109 11.79 -4.43 1.77
CA ILE A 109 11.79 -5.80 2.31
C ILE A 109 12.24 -5.75 3.77
N ILE A 110 11.43 -6.33 4.67
CA ILE A 110 11.83 -6.55 6.06
C ILE A 110 12.63 -7.85 6.09
N ASN A 111 13.91 -7.77 6.41
CA ASN A 111 14.81 -8.93 6.45
C ASN A 111 14.30 -10.05 7.37
N ALA A 112 13.70 -9.72 8.52
CA ALA A 112 13.15 -10.70 9.46
C ALA A 112 12.02 -11.54 8.86
N TYR A 113 11.29 -11.02 7.88
CA TYR A 113 10.15 -11.69 7.25
C TYR A 113 10.43 -12.14 5.81
N GLY A 114 11.52 -11.68 5.19
CA GLY A 114 11.83 -11.92 3.77
C GLY A 114 10.80 -11.31 2.80
N THR A 115 9.95 -10.40 3.30
CA THR A 115 8.87 -9.78 2.53
C THR A 115 8.64 -8.36 3.03
N ASN A 116 8.00 -7.54 2.21
CA ASN A 116 7.64 -6.16 2.54
C ASN A 116 6.28 -6.07 3.26
N ALA A 117 5.55 -7.18 3.39
CA ALA A 117 4.30 -7.20 4.12
C ALA A 117 4.08 -8.53 4.87
N ARG A 118 3.67 -8.43 6.14
CA ARG A 118 3.27 -9.54 7.00
C ARG A 118 1.80 -9.35 7.37
N LEU A 119 0.97 -10.36 7.17
CA LEU A 119 -0.39 -10.37 7.71
C LEU A 119 -0.33 -11.03 9.09
N GLY A 120 -0.82 -10.32 10.11
CA GLY A 120 -1.06 -10.85 11.45
C GLY A 120 -2.55 -10.73 11.79
N ASP A 121 -3.00 -11.54 12.75
CA ASP A 121 -4.39 -11.64 13.17
C ASP A 121 -4.72 -10.68 14.32
N GLY A 122 -3.72 -10.01 14.90
CA GLY A 122 -3.90 -9.05 15.98
C GLY A 122 -4.49 -7.71 15.55
N GLU A 123 -4.84 -6.91 16.55
CA GLU A 123 -5.50 -5.60 16.38
C GLU A 123 -4.58 -4.49 15.86
N TRP A 124 -3.26 -4.72 15.86
CA TRP A 124 -2.28 -3.70 15.50
C TRP A 124 -1.84 -3.80 14.04
N MET A 125 -1.68 -2.63 13.42
CA MET A 125 -1.05 -2.48 12.11
C MET A 125 0.14 -1.52 12.23
N VAL A 126 1.25 -1.87 11.59
CA VAL A 126 2.46 -1.03 11.50
C VAL A 126 2.69 -0.71 10.03
N VAL A 127 2.65 0.57 9.68
CA VAL A 127 2.73 1.04 8.28
C VAL A 127 3.90 2.01 8.13
N GLU A 128 4.82 1.68 7.22
CA GLU A 128 5.73 2.68 6.67
C GLU A 128 4.97 3.60 5.73
N ALA A 129 4.91 4.87 6.09
CA ALA A 129 4.22 5.89 5.33
C ALA A 129 5.26 6.69 4.53
N ASP A 130 5.26 6.48 3.21
CA ASP A 130 6.13 7.21 2.29
C ASP A 130 5.41 8.45 1.75
N GLU A 131 6.13 9.56 1.69
CA GLU A 131 5.64 10.86 1.26
C GLU A 131 5.47 10.94 -0.28
N SER A 132 6.14 10.04 -1.02
CA SER A 132 6.33 10.10 -2.48
C SER A 132 5.03 10.09 -3.31
N ASP A 133 3.96 9.42 -2.87
CA ASP A 133 2.69 9.39 -3.60
C ASP A 133 1.63 10.36 -3.05
N GLY A 134 1.98 11.18 -2.04
CA GLY A 134 1.10 12.18 -1.42
C GLY A 134 -0.04 11.57 -0.60
N THR A 135 0.12 10.29 -0.24
CA THR A 135 -0.89 9.53 0.48
C THR A 135 -0.75 9.65 1.99
N PHE A 136 0.44 10.06 2.45
CA PHE A 136 0.76 10.33 3.85
C PHE A 136 -0.33 11.11 4.59
N LEU A 137 -0.79 12.24 4.04
CA LEU A 137 -1.80 13.10 4.66
C LEU A 137 -3.20 12.47 4.76
N LYS A 138 -3.42 11.32 4.11
CA LYS A 138 -4.72 10.65 4.03
C LYS A 138 -4.77 9.35 4.84
N LEU A 139 -3.65 8.91 5.40
CA LEU A 139 -3.58 7.67 6.15
C LEU A 139 -4.07 7.89 7.59
N PRO A 140 -5.16 7.23 8.03
CA PRO A 140 -5.62 7.32 9.40
C PRO A 140 -4.63 6.59 10.31
N ALA A 141 -4.09 7.28 11.32
CA ALA A 141 -3.15 6.70 12.27
C ALA A 141 -3.56 7.06 13.71
N ASP A 142 -3.52 6.08 14.60
CA ASP A 142 -3.71 6.28 16.03
C ASP A 142 -2.42 6.76 16.69
N VAL A 143 -1.27 6.28 16.17
CA VAL A 143 0.07 6.69 16.57
C VAL A 143 0.86 7.06 15.33
N ALA A 144 1.43 8.26 15.31
CA ALA A 144 2.33 8.71 14.25
C ALA A 144 3.75 8.89 14.80
N ILE A 145 4.73 8.30 14.13
CA ILE A 145 6.16 8.47 14.40
C ILE A 145 6.76 9.24 13.23
N ILE A 146 7.34 10.40 13.50
CA ILE A 146 8.11 11.19 12.52
C ILE A 146 9.58 11.08 12.90
N THR A 147 10.36 10.33 12.11
CA THR A 147 11.78 10.07 12.40
C THR A 147 12.66 11.31 12.21
N ASN A 148 12.34 12.12 11.20
CA ASN A 148 12.98 13.39 10.88
C ASN A 148 12.15 14.14 9.83
N ILE A 149 12.45 15.43 9.65
CA ILE A 149 11.90 16.27 8.59
C ILE A 149 13.09 16.92 7.90
N ASP A 150 13.42 16.47 6.69
CA ASP A 150 14.48 17.05 5.86
C ASP A 150 13.85 17.71 4.61
N PRO A 151 14.23 18.94 4.23
CA PRO A 151 13.75 19.61 3.03
C PRO A 151 14.10 18.92 1.69
N GLU A 152 14.86 17.82 1.67
CA GLU A 152 15.29 17.10 0.44
C GLU A 152 14.17 16.45 -0.42
N GLN A 153 12.90 16.80 -0.24
CA GLN A 153 11.84 16.55 -1.24
C GLN A 153 11.34 17.85 -1.88
N PRO A 154 12.12 18.50 -2.75
CA PRO A 154 11.70 19.71 -3.46
C PRO A 154 10.81 19.35 -4.66
N GLU A 155 9.70 18.63 -4.49
CA GLU A 155 8.71 18.50 -5.58
C GLU A 155 7.32 18.06 -5.12
N ARG A 156 6.67 18.88 -4.27
CA ARG A 156 5.19 18.95 -4.16
C ARG A 156 4.73 20.12 -3.30
N GLN A 157 5.15 21.33 -3.65
CA GLN A 157 4.37 22.53 -3.34
C GLN A 157 3.97 23.17 -4.67
N SER A 158 2.90 22.67 -5.29
CA SER A 158 2.11 23.55 -6.13
C SER A 158 1.42 24.53 -5.19
N VAL A 159 2.07 25.68 -5.01
CA VAL A 159 1.47 26.88 -4.46
C VAL A 159 0.20 27.15 -5.26
N GLY A 160 -0.95 26.87 -4.65
CA GLY A 160 -2.21 27.44 -5.09
C GLY A 160 -2.21 28.91 -4.70
N GLU A 161 -1.55 29.74 -5.50
CA GLU A 161 -1.78 31.18 -5.44
C GLU A 161 -3.12 31.45 -6.13
N GLY A 162 -4.15 31.61 -5.30
CA GLY A 162 -5.34 32.33 -5.72
C GLY A 162 -5.00 33.82 -5.84
N LYS A 163 -4.98 34.31 -7.08
CA LYS A 163 -5.71 35.49 -7.57
C LYS A 163 -5.34 35.78 -9.02
#